data_AF-A0A2H0T8G3-F1
#
_entry.id   AF-A0A2H0T8G3-F1
#
_cell.length_a   1.000
_cell.length_b   1.000
_cell.length_c   1.000
_cell.angle_alpha   90.00
_cell.angle_beta   90.00
_cell.angle_gamma   90.00
#
_symmetry.space_group_name_H-M   'P 1'
#
loop_
_entity.id
_entity.type
_entity.pdbx_description
1 polymer ?
#
loop_
_entity_poly.entity_id
_entity_poly.type
_entity_poly.pdbx_seq_one_letter_code
_entity_poly.pdbx_strand_id
1 'polypeptide(L)'
;MTQMYRLVKIIFLLALISLGLSFYFIKQPPPKNDFLSDLQQSPLQAPTDKQEFSIEKNGITYNLKPMYDYEFYGTIVSFYNTSTWLDDFYKRAGDFINIKDICVIWGDNINSEVYKSLKFSNGTYKCFIEGRSEDASKFKNNSLSNNHLLSDNEEINKKIISAGKWDQIYLKGYLVSYSKKGESFVRTSSITRDDVEDGACEVIYVTDFKILKKSNTFWQEIFTLSKYSSITSFILMVILFWGIISKENAEF
;
A
#
# COMPACT_ATOMS: atom_id res chain seq x y z
N MET A 1 -1.85 -6.94 -45.26
CA MET A 1 -1.99 -5.96 -44.14
C MET A 1 -3.32 -6.10 -43.41
N THR A 2 -4.46 -6.21 -44.10
CA THR A 2 -5.80 -6.29 -43.47
C THR A 2 -6.01 -7.51 -42.55
N GLN A 3 -5.54 -8.71 -42.93
CA GLN A 3 -5.62 -9.89 -42.05
C GLN A 3 -4.78 -9.71 -40.78
N MET A 4 -3.58 -9.14 -40.92
CA MET A 4 -2.69 -8.85 -39.80
C MET A 4 -3.29 -7.79 -38.86
N TYR A 5 -3.93 -6.75 -39.41
CA TYR A 5 -4.68 -5.77 -38.63
C TYR A 5 -5.81 -6.42 -37.81
N ARG A 6 -6.57 -7.35 -38.42
CA ARG A 6 -7.63 -8.10 -37.70
C ARG A 6 -7.05 -8.93 -36.55
N LEU A 7 -5.93 -9.63 -36.78
CA LEU A 7 -5.26 -10.42 -35.73
C LEU A 7 -4.79 -9.52 -34.57
N VAL A 8 -4.10 -8.40 -34.88
CA VAL A 8 -3.63 -7.44 -33.87
C VAL A 8 -4.81 -6.86 -33.08
N LYS A 9 -5.93 -6.56 -33.73
CA LYS A 9 -7.16 -6.10 -33.07
C LYS A 9 -7.72 -7.14 -32.10
N ILE A 10 -7.73 -8.43 -32.46
CA ILE A 10 -8.17 -9.50 -31.56
C ILE A 10 -7.24 -9.59 -30.34
N ILE A 11 -5.92 -9.56 -30.55
CA ILE A 11 -4.93 -9.57 -29.47
C ILE A 11 -5.15 -8.39 -28.52
N PHE A 12 -5.37 -7.19 -29.07
CA PHE A 12 -5.66 -5.99 -28.29
C PHE A 12 -6.92 -6.17 -27.41
N LEU A 13 -8.02 -6.68 -27.98
CA LEU A 13 -9.26 -6.90 -27.24
C LEU A 13 -9.09 -7.95 -26.12
N LEU A 14 -8.41 -9.07 -26.40
CA LEU A 14 -8.10 -10.08 -25.39
C LEU A 14 -7.20 -9.52 -24.28
N ALA A 15 -6.21 -8.71 -24.63
CA ALA A 15 -5.35 -8.04 -23.66
C ALA A 15 -6.14 -7.08 -22.76
N LEU A 16 -7.11 -6.32 -23.30
CA LEU A 16 -7.97 -5.46 -22.49
C LEU A 16 -8.88 -6.24 -21.53
N ILE A 17 -9.46 -7.36 -21.99
CA ILE A 17 -10.28 -8.23 -21.13
C ILE A 17 -9.42 -8.80 -19.99
N SER A 18 -8.25 -9.34 -20.33
CA SER A 18 -7.30 -9.89 -19.36
C SER A 18 -6.80 -8.83 -18.37
N LEU A 19 -6.57 -7.59 -18.84
CA LEU A 19 -6.21 -6.45 -18.00
C LEU A 19 -7.32 -6.10 -17.00
N GLY A 20 -8.58 -6.07 -17.43
CA GLY A 20 -9.72 -5.82 -16.56
C GLY A 20 -9.92 -6.91 -15.51
N LEU A 21 -9.86 -8.18 -15.91
CA LEU A 21 -9.98 -9.32 -14.99
C LEU A 21 -8.86 -9.33 -13.96
N SER A 22 -7.60 -9.21 -14.40
CA SER A 22 -6.45 -9.21 -13.49
C SER A 22 -6.48 -8.03 -12.53
N PHE A 23 -6.89 -6.83 -12.97
CA PHE A 23 -7.07 -5.68 -12.09
C PHE A 23 -8.10 -5.93 -10.98
N TYR A 24 -9.20 -6.61 -11.29
CA TYR A 24 -10.19 -7.00 -10.30
C TYR A 24 -9.61 -7.99 -9.28
N PHE A 25 -8.95 -9.05 -9.75
CA PHE A 25 -8.44 -10.11 -8.88
C PHE A 25 -7.23 -9.70 -8.03
N ILE A 26 -6.37 -8.79 -8.49
CA ILE A 26 -5.26 -8.25 -7.68
C ILE A 26 -5.77 -7.64 -6.36
N LYS A 27 -6.96 -7.04 -6.37
CA LYS A 27 -7.52 -6.33 -5.22
C LYS A 27 -8.28 -7.24 -4.24
N GLN A 28 -8.51 -8.50 -4.62
CA GLN A 28 -9.27 -9.43 -3.80
C GLN A 28 -8.48 -9.91 -2.59
N PRO A 29 -9.15 -10.12 -1.44
CA PRO A 29 -8.54 -10.73 -0.28
C PRO A 29 -7.99 -12.12 -0.63
N PRO A 30 -6.77 -12.47 -0.19
CA PRO A 30 -6.24 -13.81 -0.36
C PRO A 30 -7.02 -14.79 0.54
N PRO A 31 -7.06 -16.10 0.19
CA PRO A 31 -7.62 -17.13 1.05
C PRO A 31 -6.83 -17.23 2.37
N LYS A 32 -7.47 -17.68 3.46
CA LYS A 32 -6.81 -17.77 4.78
C LYS A 32 -5.51 -18.56 4.75
N ASN A 33 -5.46 -19.67 4.00
CA ASN A 33 -4.29 -20.54 3.91
C ASN A 33 -3.09 -19.88 3.21
N ASP A 34 -3.27 -18.70 2.60
CA ASP A 34 -2.17 -17.93 2.04
C ASP A 34 -1.44 -17.05 3.06
N PHE A 35 -1.99 -16.83 4.25
CA PHE A 35 -1.34 -16.05 5.30
C PHE A 35 -0.29 -16.86 6.07
N LEU A 36 0.86 -16.26 6.31
CA LEU A 36 1.93 -16.82 7.13
C LEU A 36 1.48 -16.90 8.60
N SER A 37 1.95 -17.92 9.30
CA SER A 37 1.65 -18.12 10.73
C SER A 37 2.14 -16.97 11.61
N ASP A 38 3.16 -16.22 11.19
CA ASP A 38 3.70 -15.10 11.96
C ASP A 38 2.69 -13.97 12.15
N LEU A 39 1.71 -13.84 11.24
CA LEU A 39 0.63 -12.87 11.34
C LEU A 39 -0.37 -13.20 12.46
N GLN A 40 -0.16 -14.26 13.23
CA GLN A 40 -0.97 -14.57 14.41
C GLN A 40 -0.48 -13.86 15.67
N GLN A 41 0.72 -13.31 15.64
CA GLN A 41 1.35 -12.67 16.78
C GLN A 41 0.83 -11.24 16.96
N SER A 42 0.53 -10.85 18.20
CA SER A 42 0.29 -9.44 18.52
C SER A 42 1.60 -8.63 18.39
N PRO A 43 1.52 -7.34 18.06
CA PRO A 43 2.66 -6.45 18.08
C PRO A 43 3.43 -6.51 19.41
N LEU A 44 4.75 -6.60 19.32
CA LEU A 44 5.65 -6.47 20.45
C LEU A 44 5.88 -4.97 20.70
N GLN A 45 5.50 -4.52 21.89
CA GLN A 45 5.72 -3.15 22.35
C GLN A 45 6.46 -3.20 23.69
N ALA A 46 7.67 -2.67 23.73
CA ALA A 46 8.53 -2.69 24.92
C ALA A 46 9.08 -1.28 25.23
N PRO A 47 9.33 -0.93 26.50
CA PRO A 47 9.99 0.32 26.85
C PRO A 47 11.29 0.49 26.05
N THR A 48 11.55 1.69 25.54
CA THR A 48 12.74 1.97 24.74
C THR A 48 13.75 2.78 25.55
N ASP A 49 15.03 2.44 25.41
CA ASP A 49 16.16 3.25 25.90
C ASP A 49 16.67 4.21 24.81
N LYS A 50 16.03 4.25 23.65
CA LYS A 50 16.42 5.11 22.54
C LYS A 50 16.20 6.58 22.92
N GLN A 51 17.30 7.33 22.99
CA GLN A 51 17.26 8.76 23.23
C GLN A 51 16.58 9.52 22.07
N GLU A 52 16.03 10.69 22.41
CA GLU A 52 15.52 11.65 21.42
C GLU A 52 16.62 11.98 20.40
N PHE A 53 16.22 12.12 19.14
CA PHE A 53 17.13 12.43 18.05
C PHE A 53 16.47 13.35 17.02
N SER A 54 17.29 13.97 16.19
CA SER A 54 16.80 14.80 15.09
C SER A 54 17.25 14.23 13.76
N ILE A 55 16.40 14.35 12.75
CA ILE A 55 16.71 14.04 11.35
C ILE A 55 16.48 15.28 10.51
N GLU A 56 17.26 15.45 9.45
CA GLU A 56 17.08 16.55 8.50
C GLU A 56 16.70 15.98 7.13
N LYS A 57 15.64 16.54 6.53
CA LYS A 57 15.23 16.18 5.17
C LYS A 57 14.72 17.40 4.44
N ASN A 58 15.28 17.65 3.26
CA ASN A 58 14.96 18.82 2.42
C ASN A 58 15.03 20.16 3.18
N GLY A 59 16.05 20.32 4.05
CA GLY A 59 16.24 21.55 4.83
C GLY A 59 15.27 21.72 6.00
N ILE A 60 14.42 20.72 6.31
CA ILE A 60 13.58 20.69 7.50
C ILE A 60 14.19 19.73 8.52
N THR A 61 14.44 20.22 9.73
CA THR A 61 14.81 19.39 10.88
C THR A 61 13.56 18.91 11.61
N TYR A 62 13.45 17.60 11.81
CA TYR A 62 12.41 16.95 12.60
C TYR A 62 13.03 16.46 13.91
N ASN A 63 12.37 16.71 15.02
CA ASN A 63 12.73 16.17 16.33
C ASN A 63 11.84 14.97 16.62
N LEU A 64 12.44 13.83 16.93
CA LEU A 64 11.75 12.58 17.22
C LEU A 64 12.07 12.15 18.64
N LYS A 65 11.01 11.83 19.37
CA LYS A 65 11.05 11.24 20.71
C LYS A 65 10.50 9.82 20.65
N PRO A 66 11.38 8.81 20.66
CA PRO A 66 10.99 7.43 20.87
C PRO A 66 10.24 7.24 22.19
N MET A 67 9.17 6.46 22.13
CA MET A 67 8.32 6.13 23.28
C MET A 67 8.41 4.64 23.62
N TYR A 68 8.39 3.77 22.60
CA TYR A 68 8.49 2.32 22.74
C TYR A 68 9.23 1.71 21.55
N ASP A 69 9.96 0.63 21.80
CA ASP A 69 10.40 -0.29 20.75
C ASP A 69 9.18 -1.03 20.24
N TYR A 70 9.08 -1.15 18.91
CA TYR A 70 7.90 -1.69 18.26
C TYR A 70 8.24 -2.63 17.12
N GLU A 71 7.59 -3.80 17.12
CA GLU A 71 7.82 -4.84 16.14
C GLU A 71 6.53 -5.62 15.88
N PHE A 72 6.13 -5.77 14.62
CA PHE A 72 4.91 -6.52 14.31
C PHE A 72 4.91 -7.17 12.92
N TYR A 73 4.01 -8.16 12.81
CA TYR A 73 3.69 -8.89 11.60
C TYR A 73 2.23 -8.64 11.25
N GLY A 74 1.92 -8.45 9.97
CA GLY A 74 0.53 -8.21 9.57
C GLY A 74 0.33 -8.19 8.07
N THR A 75 -0.93 -8.09 7.65
CA THR A 75 -1.29 -7.89 6.24
C THR A 75 -1.92 -6.52 6.03
N ILE A 76 -1.49 -5.83 4.97
CA ILE A 76 -1.99 -4.50 4.64
C ILE A 76 -3.40 -4.63 4.05
N VAL A 77 -4.44 -4.14 4.72
CA VAL A 77 -5.82 -4.23 4.21
C VAL A 77 -6.23 -3.00 3.42
N SER A 78 -5.59 -1.87 3.67
CA SER A 78 -5.76 -0.63 2.95
C SER A 78 -4.53 0.23 3.14
N PHE A 79 -4.23 1.09 2.19
CA PHE A 79 -3.19 2.07 2.33
C PHE A 79 -3.64 3.35 1.64
N TYR A 80 -3.29 4.48 2.23
CA TYR A 80 -3.47 5.75 1.57
C TYR A 80 -2.23 6.01 0.71
N ASN A 81 -2.39 5.88 -0.60
CA ASN A 81 -1.30 6.07 -1.54
C ASN A 81 -1.18 7.53 -1.94
N THR A 82 -0.30 8.27 -1.26
CA THR A 82 0.15 9.59 -1.74
C THR A 82 1.01 9.50 -3.01
N SER A 83 1.45 8.29 -3.40
CA SER A 83 2.47 8.09 -4.45
C SER A 83 1.98 8.09 -5.90
N THR A 84 0.69 8.35 -6.17
CA THR A 84 0.23 8.40 -7.58
C THR A 84 0.72 9.65 -8.34
N TRP A 85 1.26 10.66 -7.65
CA TRP A 85 1.90 11.83 -8.27
C TRP A 85 3.12 12.23 -7.43
N LEU A 86 4.27 11.64 -7.77
CA LEU A 86 5.56 11.65 -7.06
C LEU A 86 6.21 13.03 -6.78
N ASP A 87 5.51 14.15 -6.95
CA ASP A 87 6.12 15.49 -6.77
C ASP A 87 5.26 16.48 -5.96
N ASP A 88 3.94 16.32 -5.97
CA ASP A 88 3.06 17.44 -5.67
C ASP A 88 2.56 17.49 -4.21
N PHE A 89 2.61 16.38 -3.48
CA PHE A 89 2.07 16.32 -2.12
C PHE A 89 3.13 16.51 -1.02
N TYR A 90 4.33 15.95 -1.19
CA TYR A 90 5.47 16.25 -0.30
C TYR A 90 5.72 17.77 -0.20
N LYS A 91 5.49 18.49 -1.31
CA LYS A 91 5.51 19.95 -1.38
C LYS A 91 4.32 20.65 -0.71
N ARG A 92 3.13 20.03 -0.66
CA ARG A 92 1.89 20.66 -0.15
C ARG A 92 1.70 20.56 1.38
N ALA A 93 2.35 19.62 2.07
CA ALA A 93 2.25 19.47 3.53
C ALA A 93 3.56 19.72 4.31
N GLY A 94 4.71 19.75 3.62
CA GLY A 94 6.02 19.96 4.25
C GLY A 94 6.44 18.85 5.24
N ASP A 95 5.84 17.67 5.14
CA ASP A 95 6.23 16.47 5.90
C ASP A 95 6.95 15.50 4.97
N PHE A 96 8.28 15.63 4.89
CA PHE A 96 9.15 14.90 3.96
C PHE A 96 9.62 13.54 4.49
N ILE A 97 9.31 13.24 5.76
CA ILE A 97 9.73 12.00 6.41
C ILE A 97 8.57 10.99 6.48
N ASN A 98 7.31 11.43 6.31
CA ASN A 98 6.17 10.54 6.13
C ASN A 98 6.22 9.85 4.75
N ILE A 99 6.28 8.52 4.77
CA ILE A 99 6.40 7.70 3.56
C ILE A 99 5.04 7.18 3.11
N LYS A 100 4.23 6.67 4.04
CA LYS A 100 2.99 5.98 3.73
C LYS A 100 2.14 5.74 4.97
N ASP A 101 0.84 5.95 4.84
CA ASP A 101 -0.13 5.50 5.83
C ASP A 101 -0.68 4.13 5.42
N ILE A 102 -0.59 3.15 6.33
CA ILE A 102 -1.05 1.78 6.09
C ILE A 102 -1.98 1.30 7.20
N CYS A 103 -3.04 0.61 6.80
CA CYS A 103 -3.94 -0.08 7.70
C CYS A 103 -3.64 -1.57 7.64
N VAL A 104 -3.38 -2.16 8.80
CA VAL A 104 -2.90 -3.54 8.92
C VAL A 104 -3.76 -4.33 9.89
N ILE A 105 -4.05 -5.58 9.56
CA ILE A 105 -4.70 -6.54 10.46
C ILE A 105 -3.79 -7.76 10.69
N TRP A 106 -4.05 -8.45 11.80
CA TRP A 106 -3.39 -9.69 12.18
C TRP A 106 -4.36 -10.57 13.02
N GLY A 107 -3.87 -11.72 13.48
CA GLY A 107 -4.52 -12.57 14.47
C GLY A 107 -5.95 -12.99 14.12
N ASP A 108 -6.87 -12.74 15.04
CA ASP A 108 -8.27 -13.18 14.96
C ASP A 108 -9.01 -12.64 13.75
N ASN A 109 -8.65 -11.44 13.27
CA ASN A 109 -9.24 -10.86 12.07
C ASN A 109 -8.91 -11.69 10.82
N ILE A 110 -7.76 -12.35 10.78
CA ILE A 110 -7.38 -13.30 9.72
C ILE A 110 -8.03 -14.67 9.98
N ASN A 111 -7.98 -15.16 11.23
CA ASN A 111 -8.45 -16.51 11.56
C ASN A 111 -9.94 -16.72 11.32
N SER A 112 -10.75 -15.71 11.64
CA SER A 112 -12.19 -15.70 11.47
C SER A 112 -12.64 -15.45 10.03
N GLU A 113 -11.72 -15.08 9.15
CA GLU A 113 -11.99 -14.64 7.78
C GLU A 113 -12.93 -13.42 7.66
N VAL A 114 -13.16 -12.69 8.77
CA VAL A 114 -14.03 -11.50 8.78
C VAL A 114 -13.55 -10.42 7.80
N TYR A 115 -12.24 -10.36 7.51
CA TYR A 115 -11.67 -9.45 6.52
C TYR A 115 -12.26 -9.61 5.11
N LYS A 116 -12.90 -10.74 4.77
CA LYS A 116 -13.53 -10.96 3.47
C LYS A 116 -14.89 -10.28 3.33
N SER A 117 -15.61 -10.07 4.44
CA SER A 117 -16.93 -9.41 4.44
C SER A 117 -16.85 -7.91 4.74
N LEU A 118 -15.65 -7.40 5.03
CA LEU A 118 -15.40 -6.01 5.35
C LEU A 118 -14.75 -5.26 4.19
N LYS A 119 -15.10 -3.99 4.07
CA LYS A 119 -14.46 -3.03 3.19
C LYS A 119 -13.57 -2.12 4.01
N PHE A 120 -12.28 -2.13 3.67
CA PHE A 120 -11.28 -1.27 4.27
C PHE A 120 -11.00 -0.08 3.36
N SER A 121 -10.92 1.11 3.95
CA SER A 121 -10.43 2.30 3.27
C SER A 121 -9.54 3.10 4.22
N ASN A 122 -8.73 3.99 3.67
CA ASN A 122 -7.74 4.74 4.45
C ASN A 122 -7.83 6.21 4.04
N GLY A 123 -7.96 7.11 5.02
CA GLY A 123 -7.79 8.54 4.87
C GLY A 123 -6.48 8.97 5.53
N THR A 124 -6.14 10.26 5.50
CA THR A 124 -4.96 10.73 6.21
C THR A 124 -5.11 10.42 7.71
N TYR A 125 -4.19 9.61 8.26
CA TYR A 125 -4.20 9.17 9.66
C TYR A 125 -5.43 8.36 10.14
N LYS A 126 -6.28 7.81 9.27
CA LYS A 126 -7.47 7.06 9.70
C LYS A 126 -7.72 5.83 8.85
N CYS A 127 -7.85 4.67 9.49
CA CYS A 127 -8.38 3.48 8.84
C CYS A 127 -9.90 3.35 9.07
N PHE A 128 -10.65 3.23 7.99
CA PHE A 128 -12.10 3.04 8.01
C PHE A 128 -12.45 1.60 7.66
N ILE A 129 -13.41 1.06 8.41
CA ILE A 129 -13.91 -0.30 8.25
C ILE A 129 -15.43 -0.22 8.08
N GLU A 130 -15.91 -0.74 6.96
CA GLU A 130 -17.33 -0.77 6.61
C GLU A 130 -17.78 -2.21 6.42
N GLY A 131 -18.94 -2.58 6.98
CA GLY A 131 -19.51 -3.92 6.85
C GLY A 131 -20.93 -3.98 7.40
N ARG A 132 -21.61 -5.11 7.21
CA ARG A 132 -22.89 -5.36 7.89
C ARG A 132 -22.65 -5.49 9.39
N SER A 133 -23.63 -5.11 10.21
CA SER A 133 -23.49 -5.10 11.68
C SER A 133 -23.07 -6.47 12.24
N GLU A 134 -23.58 -7.57 11.69
CA GLU A 134 -23.20 -8.94 12.09
C GLU A 134 -21.72 -9.25 11.85
N ASP A 135 -21.15 -8.75 10.75
CA ASP A 135 -19.76 -8.98 10.37
C ASP A 135 -18.83 -8.04 11.14
N ALA A 136 -19.22 -6.77 11.26
CA ALA A 136 -18.49 -5.78 12.05
C ALA A 136 -18.39 -6.20 13.52
N SER A 137 -19.39 -6.88 14.07
CA SER A 137 -19.35 -7.38 15.46
C SER A 137 -18.31 -8.50 15.70
N LYS A 138 -17.91 -9.21 14.64
CA LYS A 138 -16.87 -10.26 14.70
C LYS A 138 -15.47 -9.67 14.60
N PHE A 139 -15.35 -8.45 14.08
CA PHE A 139 -14.08 -7.76 13.89
C PHE A 139 -13.46 -7.40 15.25
N LYS A 140 -12.15 -7.64 15.37
CA LYS A 140 -11.37 -7.34 16.58
C LYS A 140 -10.57 -6.07 16.37
N ASN A 141 -11.04 -4.96 16.95
CA ASN A 141 -10.36 -3.66 16.84
C ASN A 141 -8.94 -3.68 17.43
N ASN A 142 -8.69 -4.47 18.48
CA ASN A 142 -7.35 -4.64 19.05
C ASN A 142 -6.41 -5.52 18.18
N SER A 143 -6.89 -6.03 17.05
CA SER A 143 -6.11 -6.75 16.02
C SER A 143 -6.08 -5.98 14.69
N LEU A 144 -6.15 -4.65 14.80
CA LEU A 144 -6.04 -3.66 13.74
C LEU A 144 -5.02 -2.61 14.18
N SER A 145 -4.18 -2.15 13.26
CA SER A 145 -3.33 -0.99 13.47
C SER A 145 -3.43 -0.06 12.27
N ASN A 146 -3.66 1.21 12.57
CA ASN A 146 -3.57 2.31 11.62
C ASN A 146 -2.20 2.97 11.81
N ASN A 147 -1.32 2.83 10.82
CA ASN A 147 0.08 3.20 10.94
C ASN A 147 0.41 4.40 10.05
N HIS A 148 1.18 5.32 10.61
CA HIS A 148 1.84 6.42 9.92
C HIS A 148 3.35 6.19 9.92
N LEU A 149 3.91 5.86 8.76
CA LEU A 149 5.29 5.38 8.66
C LEU A 149 6.26 6.50 8.30
N LEU A 150 7.24 6.70 9.19
CA LEU A 150 8.31 7.67 9.06
C LEU A 150 9.65 6.97 8.80
N SER A 151 10.47 7.49 7.88
CA SER A 151 11.89 7.10 7.77
C SER A 151 12.71 8.08 6.94
N ASP A 152 13.96 8.30 7.33
CA ASP A 152 14.94 9.03 6.51
C ASP A 152 15.70 8.11 5.54
N ASN A 153 15.69 6.79 5.78
CA ASN A 153 16.44 5.80 5.01
C ASN A 153 15.77 5.47 3.66
N GLU A 154 16.47 5.73 2.55
CA GLU A 154 15.92 5.51 1.21
C GLU A 154 15.61 4.05 0.86
N GLU A 155 16.38 3.09 1.37
CA GLU A 155 16.14 1.67 1.11
C GLU A 155 14.86 1.20 1.79
N ILE A 156 14.64 1.62 3.04
CA ILE A 156 13.40 1.38 3.78
C ILE A 156 12.23 2.03 3.04
N ASN A 157 12.39 3.28 2.60
CA ASN A 157 11.36 4.02 1.87
C ASN A 157 10.91 3.28 0.62
N LYS A 158 11.86 2.77 -0.19
CA LYS A 158 11.56 1.99 -1.39
C LYS A 158 10.75 0.74 -1.07
N LYS A 159 11.09 0.02 0.01
CA LYS A 159 10.34 -1.18 0.44
C LYS A 159 8.92 -0.83 0.88
N ILE A 160 8.74 0.20 1.73
CA ILE A 160 7.43 0.67 2.19
C ILE A 160 6.54 1.10 1.01
N ILE A 161 7.10 1.89 0.08
CA ILE A 161 6.39 2.37 -1.11
C ILE A 161 5.91 1.19 -1.95
N SER A 162 6.77 0.17 -2.14
CA SER A 162 6.47 -1.02 -2.94
C SER A 162 5.43 -1.97 -2.33
N ALA A 163 5.14 -1.86 -1.03
CA ALA A 163 4.16 -2.72 -0.36
C ALA A 163 2.73 -2.38 -0.80
N GLY A 164 1.94 -3.38 -1.16
CA GLY A 164 0.59 -3.22 -1.68
C GLY A 164 -0.48 -3.73 -0.73
N LYS A 165 -1.74 -3.58 -1.15
CA LYS A 165 -2.88 -4.19 -0.47
C LYS A 165 -2.68 -5.72 -0.49
N TRP A 166 -2.96 -6.32 0.65
CA TRP A 166 -2.83 -7.73 1.00
C TRP A 166 -1.41 -8.28 1.10
N ASP A 167 -0.37 -7.46 0.83
CA ASP A 167 0.99 -7.88 1.11
C ASP A 167 1.15 -8.17 2.61
N GLN A 168 1.90 -9.22 2.91
CA GLN A 168 2.23 -9.63 4.27
C GLN A 168 3.59 -9.06 4.62
N ILE A 169 3.66 -8.34 5.73
CA ILE A 169 4.81 -7.52 6.09
C ILE A 169 5.32 -7.84 7.48
N TYR A 170 6.60 -7.56 7.66
CA TYR A 170 7.25 -7.38 8.93
C TYR A 170 7.70 -5.93 9.05
N LEU A 171 7.44 -5.32 10.19
CA LEU A 171 7.83 -3.95 10.49
C LEU A 171 8.52 -3.91 11.84
N LYS A 172 9.63 -3.17 11.92
CA LYS A 172 10.33 -2.83 13.16
C LYS A 172 10.67 -1.35 13.21
N GLY A 173 10.57 -0.77 14.39
CA GLY A 173 10.86 0.64 14.58
C GLY A 173 10.63 1.09 16.01
N TYR A 174 10.32 2.38 16.14
CA TYR A 174 9.94 3.00 17.40
C TYR A 174 8.57 3.65 17.24
N LEU A 175 7.67 3.47 18.21
CA LEU A 175 6.53 4.39 18.36
C LEU A 175 7.11 5.73 18.80
N VAL A 176 6.83 6.80 18.04
CA VAL A 176 7.46 8.10 18.25
C VAL A 176 6.44 9.21 18.42
N SER A 177 6.85 10.22 19.17
CA SER A 177 6.31 11.57 19.05
C SER A 177 7.26 12.40 18.19
N TYR A 178 6.76 13.19 17.25
CA TYR A 178 7.60 14.05 16.41
C TYR A 178 7.01 15.43 16.16
N SER A 179 7.90 16.39 15.90
CA SER A 179 7.56 17.74 15.45
C SER A 179 8.66 18.30 14.54
N LYS A 180 8.33 19.33 13.78
CA LYS A 180 9.35 20.11 13.07
C LYS A 180 10.00 21.07 14.05
N LYS A 181 11.31 21.27 13.91
CA LYS A 181 12.06 22.21 14.75
C LYS A 181 11.47 23.61 14.62
N GLY A 182 11.06 24.18 15.75
CA GLY A 182 10.43 25.51 15.81
C GLY A 182 8.89 25.49 15.71
N GLU A 183 8.26 24.34 15.50
CA GLU A 183 6.80 24.21 15.56
C GLU A 183 6.34 23.74 16.94
N SER A 184 5.19 24.26 17.39
CA SER A 184 4.53 23.86 18.65
C SER A 184 3.65 22.62 18.48
N PHE A 185 3.25 22.30 17.24
CA PHE A 185 2.44 21.14 16.95
C PHE A 185 3.29 19.87 17.02
N VAL A 186 2.85 18.93 17.85
CA VAL A 186 3.50 17.65 18.06
C VAL A 186 2.53 16.54 17.68
N ARG A 187 2.94 15.66 16.77
CA ARG A 187 2.21 14.41 16.52
C ARG A 187 2.77 13.33 17.42
N THR A 188 1.90 12.70 18.19
CA THR A 188 2.27 11.64 19.14
C THR A 188 1.65 10.32 18.70
N SER A 189 2.43 9.25 18.73
CA SER A 189 1.92 7.91 18.46
C SER A 189 0.89 7.47 19.49
N SER A 190 -0.12 6.72 19.06
CA SER A 190 -0.81 5.79 19.94
C SER A 190 0.18 4.81 20.57
N ILE A 191 -0.02 4.50 21.84
CA ILE A 191 0.75 3.51 22.62
C ILE A 191 -0.14 2.47 23.30
N THR A 192 -1.44 2.47 22.99
CA THR A 192 -2.44 1.53 23.53
C THR A 192 -3.14 0.81 22.38
N ARG A 193 -3.83 -0.29 22.67
CA ARG A 193 -4.54 -1.11 21.66
C ARG A 193 -6.06 -1.00 21.75
N ASP A 194 -6.54 -0.25 22.75
CA ASP A 194 -7.96 -0.06 23.03
C ASP A 194 -8.45 1.36 22.66
N ASP A 195 -7.58 2.20 22.12
CA ASP A 195 -7.99 3.49 21.60
C ASP A 195 -8.75 3.36 20.28
N VAL A 196 -9.70 4.27 20.10
CA VAL A 196 -10.59 4.30 18.95
C VAL A 196 -10.52 5.67 18.29
N GLU A 197 -10.89 5.72 17.01
CA GLU A 197 -11.03 6.96 16.23
C GLU A 197 -9.72 7.77 16.13
N ASP A 198 -9.75 9.07 16.42
CA ASP A 198 -8.70 10.04 16.06
C ASP A 198 -7.42 9.90 16.91
N GLY A 199 -7.43 9.03 17.92
CA GLY A 199 -6.26 8.69 18.75
C GLY A 199 -5.52 7.42 18.32
N ALA A 200 -6.13 6.54 17.54
CA ALA A 200 -5.65 5.18 17.27
C ALA A 200 -4.51 5.07 16.23
N CYS A 201 -3.91 6.19 15.84
CA CYS A 201 -2.84 6.21 14.84
C CYS A 201 -1.48 5.94 15.49
N GLU A 202 -0.83 4.86 15.07
CA GLU A 202 0.54 4.53 15.45
C GLU A 202 1.51 5.28 14.55
N VAL A 203 2.27 6.21 15.13
CA VAL A 203 3.31 6.95 14.42
C VAL A 203 4.62 6.22 14.63
N ILE A 204 5.16 5.62 13.57
CA ILE A 204 6.29 4.70 13.69
C ILE A 204 7.48 5.22 12.90
N TYR A 205 8.60 5.42 13.58
CA TYR A 205 9.89 5.58 12.92
C TYR A 205 10.47 4.22 12.56
N VAL A 206 10.46 3.88 11.27
CA VAL A 206 10.76 2.55 10.76
C VAL A 206 12.27 2.36 10.60
N THR A 207 12.79 1.30 11.22
CA THR A 207 14.20 0.88 11.16
C THR A 207 14.43 -0.42 10.41
N ASP A 208 13.40 -1.28 10.29
CA ASP A 208 13.39 -2.42 9.37
C ASP A 208 11.99 -2.63 8.79
N PHE A 209 11.94 -3.02 7.52
CA PHE A 209 10.69 -3.30 6.83
C PHE A 209 10.94 -4.40 5.81
N LYS A 210 10.12 -5.45 5.85
CA LYS A 210 10.21 -6.58 4.92
C LYS A 210 8.84 -6.92 4.39
N ILE A 211 8.76 -7.17 3.10
CA ILE A 211 7.59 -7.81 2.48
C ILE A 211 7.87 -9.31 2.53
N LEU A 212 7.19 -10.01 3.42
CA LEU A 212 7.36 -11.44 3.66
C LEU A 212 6.73 -12.25 2.54
N LYS A 213 5.54 -11.84 2.07
CA LYS A 213 4.83 -12.48 0.96
C LYS A 213 4.00 -11.44 0.19
N LYS A 214 4.20 -11.40 -1.13
CA LYS A 214 3.40 -10.59 -2.06
C LYS A 214 2.03 -11.23 -2.27
N SER A 215 0.98 -10.43 -2.34
CA SER A 215 -0.37 -10.94 -2.59
C SER A 215 -0.70 -11.06 -4.08
N ASN A 216 -1.49 -12.08 -4.45
CA ASN A 216 -2.05 -12.23 -5.80
C ASN A 216 -1.00 -12.14 -6.93
N THR A 217 0.22 -12.64 -6.72
CA THR A 217 1.36 -12.49 -7.66
C THR A 217 1.04 -12.95 -9.08
N PHE A 218 0.35 -14.09 -9.22
CA PHE A 218 -0.14 -14.59 -10.50
C PHE A 218 -0.96 -13.53 -11.28
N TRP A 219 -1.89 -12.86 -10.60
CA TRP A 219 -2.70 -11.81 -11.23
C TRP A 219 -1.89 -10.53 -11.48
N GLN A 220 -0.90 -10.22 -10.66
CA GLN A 220 0.05 -9.11 -10.91
C GLN A 220 0.85 -9.35 -12.20
N GLU A 221 1.28 -10.58 -12.44
CA GLU A 221 1.99 -10.98 -13.67
C GLU A 221 1.07 -10.89 -14.88
N ILE A 222 -0.15 -11.44 -14.81
CA ILE A 222 -1.14 -11.32 -15.88
C ILE A 222 -1.45 -9.86 -16.19
N PHE A 223 -1.63 -9.03 -15.17
CA PHE A 223 -1.89 -7.59 -15.35
C PHE A 223 -0.73 -6.92 -16.07
N THR A 224 0.50 -7.20 -15.65
CA THR A 224 1.71 -6.63 -16.25
C THR A 224 1.84 -7.04 -17.72
N LEU A 225 1.69 -8.32 -18.02
CA LEU A 225 1.72 -8.84 -19.38
C LEU A 225 0.61 -8.20 -20.23
N SER A 226 -0.63 -8.24 -19.75
CA SER A 226 -1.80 -7.70 -20.45
C SER A 226 -1.66 -6.20 -20.73
N LYS A 227 -1.09 -5.44 -19.79
CA LYS A 227 -0.81 -4.01 -19.94
C LYS A 227 0.15 -3.78 -21.12
N TYR A 228 1.31 -4.44 -21.14
CA TYR A 228 2.27 -4.26 -22.22
C TYR A 228 1.77 -4.82 -23.56
N SER A 229 1.03 -5.93 -23.55
CA SER A 229 0.37 -6.46 -24.75
C SER A 229 -0.67 -5.48 -25.31
N SER A 230 -1.46 -4.81 -24.46
CA SER A 230 -2.44 -3.80 -24.90
C SER A 230 -1.76 -2.57 -25.53
N ILE A 231 -0.66 -2.08 -24.93
CA ILE A 231 0.08 -0.93 -25.44
C ILE A 231 0.74 -1.25 -26.79
N THR A 232 1.45 -2.38 -26.87
CA THR A 232 2.17 -2.77 -28.10
C THR A 232 1.22 -3.09 -29.24
N SER A 233 0.13 -3.83 -28.98
CA SER A 233 -0.89 -4.11 -30.01
C SER A 233 -1.63 -2.85 -30.47
N PHE A 234 -1.88 -1.88 -29.59
CA PHE A 234 -2.45 -0.59 -29.98
C PHE A 234 -1.51 0.18 -30.93
N ILE A 235 -0.22 0.29 -30.61
CA ILE A 235 0.78 0.94 -31.46
C ILE A 235 0.85 0.25 -32.84
N LEU A 236 0.93 -1.08 -32.86
CA LEU A 236 0.93 -1.85 -34.10
C LEU A 236 -0.35 -1.64 -34.92
N MET A 237 -1.51 -1.56 -34.26
CA MET A 237 -2.79 -1.31 -34.92
C MET A 237 -2.79 0.06 -35.62
N VAL A 238 -2.24 1.10 -35.00
CA VAL A 238 -2.11 2.44 -35.60
C VAL A 238 -1.19 2.41 -36.82
N ILE A 239 -0.02 1.77 -36.71
CA ILE A 239 0.95 1.64 -37.83
C ILE A 239 0.31 0.91 -39.02
N LEU A 240 -0.38 -0.21 -38.75
CA LEU A 240 -1.02 -0.99 -39.81
C LEU A 240 -2.21 -0.27 -40.44
N PHE A 241 -2.98 0.49 -39.65
CA PHE A 241 -4.06 1.32 -40.17
C PHE A 241 -3.54 2.36 -41.15
N TRP A 242 -2.47 3.08 -40.78
CA TRP A 242 -1.80 4.03 -41.67
C TRP A 242 -1.24 3.37 -42.93
N GLY A 243 -0.61 2.20 -42.79
CA GLY A 243 -0.10 1.44 -43.95
C GLY A 243 -1.19 0.96 -44.91
N ILE A 244 -2.39 0.67 -44.39
CA ILE A 244 -3.55 0.32 -45.23
C ILE A 244 -4.03 1.55 -46.02
N ILE A 245 -4.21 2.69 -45.34
CA ILE A 245 -4.66 3.95 -45.98
C ILE A 245 -3.66 4.43 -47.02
N SER A 246 -2.36 4.41 -46.72
CA SER A 246 -1.33 4.87 -47.66
C SER A 246 -1.28 4.02 -48.93
N LYS A 247 -1.51 2.70 -48.79
CA LYS A 247 -1.60 1.80 -49.92
C LYS A 247 -2.86 2.07 -50.77
N GLU A 248 -4.00 2.26 -50.12
CA GLU A 248 -5.25 2.62 -50.82
C GLU A 248 -5.09 3.93 -51.60
N ASN A 249 -4.50 4.96 -51.00
CA ASN A 249 -4.25 6.25 -51.65
C ASN A 249 -3.21 6.20 -52.79
N ALA A 250 -2.33 5.21 -52.82
CA ALA A 250 -1.34 5.04 -53.89
C ALA A 250 -1.86 4.24 -55.10
N GLU A 251 -3.02 3.57 -54.95
CA GLU A 251 -3.69 2.82 -56.01
C GLU A 251 -4.77 3.67 -56.74
N PHE A 252 -4.96 4.94 -56.34
CA PHE A 252 -5.77 5.97 -57.01
C PHE A 252 -4.90 7.02 -57.70
#